data_AF-A0A3N6M480-F1
#
_entry.id   AF-A0A3N6M480-F1
#
_cell.length_a   1.000
_cell.length_b   1.000
_cell.length_c   1.000
_cell.angle_alpha   90.00
_cell.angle_beta   90.00
_cell.angle_gamma   90.00
#
_symmetry.space_group_name_H-M   'P 1'
#
loop_
_entity.id
_entity.type
_entity.pdbx_description
1 polymer ?
#
loop_
_entity_poly.entity_id
_entity_poly.type
_entity_poly.pdbx_seq_one_letter_code
_entity_poly.pdbx_strand_id
1 'polypeptide(L)'
;MTLPDPAASLNGIRSGNICDSCNRRIQHGDKVSMYATWYNKGGWTPRRTWCMKCCPEAVDPGTEGADEVIVEAVFWSHQLAGVRVKDRSYPREQ
;
A
#
# COMPACT_ATOMS: atom_id res chain seq x y z
N MET A 1 1.08 -18.81 12.20
CA MET A 1 1.86 -18.37 11.03
C MET A 1 1.96 -16.87 11.09
N THR A 2 3.17 -16.32 11.13
CA THR A 2 3.37 -14.87 11.05
C THR A 2 3.03 -14.43 9.63
N LEU A 3 2.16 -13.42 9.48
CA LEU A 3 1.85 -12.86 8.17
C LEU A 3 3.15 -12.39 7.49
N PRO A 4 3.34 -12.60 6.17
CA PRO A 4 4.51 -12.11 5.45
C PRO A 4 4.66 -10.61 5.65
N ASP A 5 5.90 -10.16 5.82
CA ASP A 5 6.22 -8.75 5.96
C ASP A 5 5.62 -7.96 4.77
N PRO A 6 4.81 -6.91 5.04
CA PRO A 6 4.13 -6.17 3.98
C PRO A 6 5.13 -5.48 3.06
N ALA A 7 6.21 -4.92 3.62
CA ALA A 7 7.21 -4.20 2.83
C ALA A 7 7.92 -5.14 1.85
N ALA A 8 8.37 -6.31 2.32
CA ALA A 8 8.97 -7.33 1.48
C ALA A 8 8.01 -7.81 0.38
N SER A 9 6.74 -8.02 0.72
CA SER A 9 5.73 -8.56 -0.22
C SER A 9 5.30 -7.56 -1.29
N LEU A 10 5.25 -6.28 -0.95
CA LEU A 10 4.79 -5.21 -1.85
C LEU A 10 5.96 -4.62 -2.66
N ASN A 11 7.21 -4.91 -2.32
CA ASN A 11 8.35 -4.44 -3.09
C ASN A 11 8.41 -5.11 -4.47
N GLY A 12 8.49 -4.31 -5.53
CA GLY A 12 8.43 -4.75 -6.92
C GLY A 12 7.02 -4.98 -7.47
N ILE A 13 5.97 -4.81 -6.66
CA ILE A 13 4.59 -5.00 -7.13
C ILE A 13 4.21 -3.93 -8.14
N ARG A 14 3.41 -4.30 -9.13
CA ARG A 14 2.89 -3.35 -10.12
C ARG A 14 1.88 -2.41 -9.47
N SER A 15 1.96 -1.14 -9.85
CA SER A 15 1.07 -0.09 -9.40
C SER A 15 0.70 0.84 -10.56
N GLY A 16 -0.47 1.47 -10.46
CA GLY A 16 -0.89 2.52 -11.36
C GLY A 16 -0.04 3.78 -11.20
N ASN A 17 0.04 4.60 -12.25
CA ASN A 17 0.78 5.87 -12.23
C ASN A 17 -0.14 7.08 -12.08
N ILE A 18 -1.37 6.89 -11.61
CA ILE A 18 -2.35 7.95 -11.37
C ILE A 18 -2.72 7.89 -9.90
N CYS A 19 -2.66 9.04 -9.23
CA CYS A 19 -3.12 9.15 -7.85
C CYS A 19 -4.63 8.93 -7.76
N ASP A 20 -5.07 7.96 -6.98
CA ASP A 20 -6.49 7.61 -6.78
C ASP A 20 -7.34 8.70 -6.11
N SER A 21 -6.71 9.76 -5.57
CA SER A 21 -7.41 10.86 -4.90
C SER A 21 -7.50 12.12 -5.76
N CYS A 22 -6.39 12.57 -6.35
CA CYS A 22 -6.35 13.84 -7.09
C CYS A 22 -6.17 13.66 -8.60
N ASN A 23 -6.14 12.44 -9.12
CA ASN A 23 -5.89 12.10 -10.53
C ASN A 23 -4.58 12.66 -11.12
N ARG A 24 -3.67 13.16 -10.28
CA ARG A 24 -2.35 13.59 -10.72
C ARG A 24 -1.54 12.39 -11.17
N ARG A 25 -0.83 12.55 -12.29
CA ARG A 25 0.13 11.56 -12.78
C ARG A 25 1.37 11.51 -11.88
N ILE A 26 1.67 10.32 -11.40
CA ILE A 26 2.87 9.94 -10.69
C ILE A 26 3.95 9.64 -11.73
N GLN A 27 5.13 10.22 -11.55
CA GLN A 27 6.28 10.05 -12.43
C GLN A 27 7.28 9.05 -11.85
N HIS A 28 8.12 8.52 -12.72
CA HIS A 28 9.25 7.70 -12.33
C HIS A 28 10.18 8.49 -11.38
N GLY A 29 10.58 7.88 -10.28
CA GLY A 29 11.37 8.50 -9.22
C GLY A 29 10.55 9.22 -8.14
N ASP A 30 9.25 9.42 -8.34
CA ASP A 30 8.40 10.03 -7.31
C ASP A 30 8.24 9.12 -6.10
N LYS A 31 8.22 9.73 -4.91
CA LYS A 31 7.71 9.04 -3.72
C LYS A 31 6.19 8.90 -3.82
N VAL A 32 5.71 7.74 -3.46
CA VAL A 32 4.29 7.38 -3.47
C VAL A 32 3.92 6.63 -2.22
N SER A 33 2.63 6.60 -1.95
CA SER A 33 2.06 5.73 -0.93
C SER A 33 1.06 4.78 -1.55
N MET A 34 0.89 3.61 -0.95
CA MET A 34 -0.07 2.61 -1.39
C MET A 34 -0.81 2.02 -0.21
N TYR A 35 -2.13 1.93 -0.33
CA TYR A 35 -2.96 1.15 0.57
C TYR A 35 -3.14 -0.26 0.03
N ALA A 36 -2.90 -1.25 0.88
CA ALA A 36 -3.02 -2.66 0.56
C ALA A 36 -3.70 -3.42 1.70
N THR A 37 -4.38 -4.49 1.33
CA THR A 37 -5.14 -5.33 2.26
C THR A 37 -4.66 -6.77 2.12
N TRP A 38 -4.41 -7.45 3.23
CA TRP A 38 -4.11 -8.87 3.26
C TRP A 38 -5.40 -9.70 3.33
N TYR A 39 -5.48 -10.71 2.47
CA TYR A 39 -6.48 -11.77 2.57
C TYR A 39 -5.80 -13.14 2.74
N ASN A 40 -6.29 -13.97 3.66
CA ASN A 40 -5.69 -15.26 4.03
C ASN A 40 -5.42 -16.23 2.86
N LYS A 41 -6.12 -16.10 1.73
CA LYS A 41 -5.93 -16.94 0.54
C LYS A 41 -5.22 -16.24 -0.64
N GLY A 42 -5.12 -14.90 -0.61
CA GLY A 42 -4.66 -14.10 -1.76
C GLY A 42 -3.40 -13.28 -1.51
N GLY A 43 -2.98 -13.17 -0.25
CA GLY A 43 -1.85 -12.35 0.14
C GLY A 43 -2.16 -10.85 0.15
N TRP A 44 -1.11 -10.04 0.10
CA TRP A 44 -1.21 -8.57 0.05
C TRP A 44 -1.75 -8.13 -1.30
N THR A 45 -2.92 -7.51 -1.28
CA THR A 45 -3.62 -7.01 -2.47
C THR A 45 -3.55 -5.48 -2.50
N PRO A 46 -2.86 -4.88 -3.47
CA PRO A 46 -2.91 -3.44 -3.73
C PRO A 46 -4.34 -2.95 -3.98
N ARG A 47 -4.71 -1.82 -3.39
CA ARG A 47 -6.06 -1.25 -3.56
C ARG A 47 -6.04 0.16 -4.12
N ARG A 48 -5.17 1.02 -3.59
CA ARG A 48 -5.08 2.44 -3.98
C ARG A 48 -3.64 2.92 -3.93
N THR A 49 -3.25 3.74 -4.89
CA THR A 49 -1.95 4.41 -4.98
C THR A 49 -2.15 5.92 -4.92
N TRP A 50 -1.34 6.60 -4.12
CA TRP A 50 -1.41 8.04 -3.92
C TRP A 50 -0.06 8.70 -4.13
N CYS A 51 -0.10 9.96 -4.57
CA CYS A 51 1.04 10.85 -4.37
C CYS A 51 1.15 11.20 -2.88
N MET A 52 2.34 11.59 -2.43
CA MET A 52 2.59 11.88 -1.00
C MET A 52 1.65 12.93 -0.39
N LYS A 53 1.11 13.85 -1.19
CA LYS A 53 0.18 14.89 -0.71
C LYS A 53 -1.22 14.37 -0.40
N CYS A 54 -1.62 13.27 -1.04
CA CYS A 54 -2.95 12.68 -0.89
C CYS A 54 -2.95 11.43 -0.01
N CYS A 55 -1.77 10.99 0.45
CA CYS A 55 -1.67 9.85 1.34
C CYS A 55 -2.35 10.16 2.68
N PRO A 56 -3.26 9.31 3.16
CA PRO A 56 -3.75 9.38 4.53
C PRO A 56 -2.61 9.27 5.55
N GLU A 57 -2.79 9.82 6.74
CA GLU A 57 -1.80 9.70 7.82
C GLU A 57 -1.78 8.29 8.42
N ALA A 58 -2.95 7.69 8.60
CA ALA A 58 -3.15 6.36 9.14
C ALA A 58 -4.15 5.56 8.31
N VAL A 59 -4.10 4.24 8.47
CA VAL A 59 -5.14 3.31 8.03
C VAL A 59 -6.40 3.60 8.83
N ASP A 60 -7.52 3.85 8.14
CA ASP A 60 -8.84 3.82 8.75
C ASP A 60 -9.39 2.39 8.64
N PRO A 61 -9.39 1.60 9.74
CA PRO A 61 -9.76 0.20 9.68
C PRO A 61 -11.24 0.03 9.36
N GLY A 62 -11.52 -0.48 8.16
CA GLY A 62 -12.88 -0.65 7.66
C GLY A 62 -13.26 -2.09 7.34
N THR A 63 -12.28 -2.99 7.26
CA THR A 63 -12.49 -4.35 6.74
C THR A 63 -12.34 -5.38 7.85
N GLU A 64 -13.44 -6.01 8.26
CA GLU A 64 -13.44 -7.07 9.26
C GLU A 64 -12.55 -8.25 8.83
N GLY A 65 -11.70 -8.73 9.75
CA GLY A 65 -10.80 -9.85 9.52
C GLY A 65 -9.63 -9.57 8.56
N ALA A 66 -9.42 -8.31 8.16
CA ALA A 66 -8.34 -7.93 7.25
C ALA A 66 -7.16 -7.28 7.99
N ASP A 67 -5.96 -7.54 7.49
CA ASP A 67 -4.76 -6.78 7.84
C ASP A 67 -4.57 -5.71 6.77
N GLU A 68 -4.51 -4.45 7.19
CA GLU A 68 -4.55 -3.30 6.31
C GLU A 68 -3.29 -2.47 6.52
N VAL A 69 -2.63 -2.07 5.44
CA VAL A 69 -1.39 -1.29 5.50
C VAL A 69 -1.43 -0.09 4.58
N ILE A 70 -0.76 0.97 5.01
CA ILE A 70 -0.25 2.01 4.14
C ILE A 70 1.26 1.83 4.07
N VAL A 71 1.78 1.69 2.85
CA VAL A 71 3.22 1.65 2.58
C VAL A 71 3.66 2.89 1.82
N GLU A 72 4.91 3.27 1.99
CA GLU A 72 5.60 4.29 1.20
C GLU A 72 6.66 3.62 0.34
N ALA A 73 6.85 4.13 -0.89
CA ALA A 73 7.83 3.60 -1.82
C ALA A 73 8.25 4.66 -2.83
N VAL A 74 9.26 4.33 -3.65
CA VAL A 74 9.56 5.06 -4.88
C VAL A 74 8.83 4.38 -6.03
N PHE A 75 8.13 5.16 -6.86
CA PHE A 75 7.54 4.66 -8.09
C PHE A 75 8.63 4.52 -9.16
N TRP A 76 8.89 3.30 -9.60
CA TRP A 76 9.91 2.98 -10.58
C TRP A 76 9.36 2.06 -11.65
N SER A 77 9.21 2.56 -12.87
CA SER A 77 8.79 1.76 -14.05
C SER A 77 7.48 0.97 -13.82
N HIS A 78 6.43 1.64 -13.32
CA HIS A 78 5.14 1.01 -12.98
C HIS A 78 5.20 0.00 -11.82
N GLN A 79 6.25 0.05 -11.01
CA GLN A 79 6.42 -0.79 -9.84
C GLN A 79 6.77 0.05 -8.61
N LEU A 80 6.56 -0.51 -7.43
CA LEU A 80 7.07 0.04 -6.19
C LEU A 80 8.50 -0.43 -5.93
N ALA A 81 9.37 0.46 -5.48
CA ALA A 81 10.74 0.16 -5.10
C ALA A 81 11.08 0.76 -3.73
N GLY A 82 11.82 0.00 -2.91
CA GLY A 82 12.25 0.46 -1.59
C GLY A 82 11.08 0.67 -0.63
N VAL A 83 10.15 -0.27 -0.64
CA VAL A 83 8.91 -0.20 0.15
C VAL A 83 9.21 -0.18 1.65
N ARG A 84 8.48 0.67 2.38
CA ARG A 84 8.47 0.73 3.84
C ARG A 84 7.02 0.80 4.35
N VAL A 85 6.73 0.12 5.45
CA VAL A 85 5.43 0.26 6.14
C VAL A 85 5.38 1.61 6.84
N LYS A 86 4.37 2.43 6.51
CA LYS A 86 4.09 3.71 7.16
C LYS A 86 3.16 3.50 8.34
N ASP A 87 2.05 2.80 8.09
CA ASP A 87 1.06 2.49 9.10
C ASP A 87 0.40 1.13 8.80
N ARG A 88 -0.07 0.46 9.85
CA ARG A 88 -0.68 -0.87 9.76
C ARG A 88 -1.79 -1.03 10.80
N SER A 89 -2.94 -1.49 10.35
CA SER A 89 -4.02 -1.96 11.18
C SER A 89 -4.09 -3.48 11.12
N TYR A 90 -3.95 -4.13 12.28
CA TYR A 90 -4.08 -5.57 12.39
C TYR A 90 -5.56 -5.99 12.32
N PRO A 91 -5.83 -7.25 11.91
CA PRO A 91 -7.17 -7.81 12.00
C PRO A 91 -7.68 -7.68 13.44
N ARG A 92 -8.87 -7.08 13.60
CA ARG A 92 -9.55 -7.11 14.90
C ARG A 92 -10.16 -8.50 15.07
N GLU A 93 -9.72 -9.23 16.09
CA GLU A 93 -10.45 -10.39 16.60
C GLU A 93 -11.71 -9.88 17.31
N GLN A 94 -12.84 -10.56 17.11
CA GLN A 94 -14.08 -10.29 17.86
C GLN A 94 -13.90 -10.68 19.34
#